data_AF-A0A951L1H4-F1
#
_entry.id   AF-A0A951L1H4-F1
#
_cell.length_a   1.000
_cell.length_b   1.000
_cell.length_c   1.000
_cell.angle_alpha   90.00
_cell.angle_beta   90.00
_cell.angle_gamma   90.00
#
_symmetry.space_group_name_H-M   'P 1'
#
loop_
_entity.id
_entity.type
_entity.pdbx_description
1 polymer ?
#
loop_
_entity_poly.entity_id
_entity_poly.type
_entity_poly.pdbx_seq_one_letter_code
_entity_poly.pdbx_strand_id
1 'polypeptide(L)'
;MLGEDSSPGNSSAEELLRQALLDDSSSVAVSLKVGGLPLSQSVTVIFHGRRDLGTLQTYVTRGSRGAGATVAANELLRVPCDLDLADADDRADAERLYIEQATALRDALVGADVVLDVWREPLGELLGSAVTVDHSIELSVRLPAHRLLPTALVAPESHMLVTPVCGARTLAEGKPPMGIACAQQDVIRIYPLADDPARCVEDFLEAAAEHARALAERLDHQEASVERFLELSE
;
A
#
# COMPACT_ATOMS: atom_id res chain seq x y z
N MET A 1 17.64 -14.19 37.78
CA MET A 1 16.24 -14.34 37.33
C MET A 1 15.66 -12.95 37.21
N LEU A 2 15.62 -12.41 36.00
CA LEU A 2 14.94 -11.17 35.69
C LEU A 2 13.86 -11.57 34.68
N GLY A 3 12.60 -11.48 35.10
CA GLY A 3 11.45 -11.74 34.25
C GLY A 3 11.22 -10.54 33.35
N GLU A 4 11.19 -10.78 32.05
CA GLU A 4 10.86 -9.79 31.04
C GLU A 4 9.35 -9.55 31.02
N ASP A 5 8.98 -8.27 31.11
CA ASP A 5 7.63 -7.76 30.87
C ASP A 5 7.20 -8.07 29.44
N SER A 6 6.33 -9.08 29.30
CA SER A 6 5.63 -9.38 28.06
C SER A 6 4.43 -8.43 27.94
N SER A 7 4.52 -7.45 27.04
CA SER A 7 3.42 -6.54 26.72
C SER A 7 2.22 -7.33 26.17
N PRO A 8 1.04 -7.34 26.83
CA PRO A 8 -0.07 -8.24 26.51
C PRO A 8 -1.01 -7.72 25.39
N GLY A 9 -0.62 -6.66 24.66
CA GLY A 9 -1.50 -5.99 23.69
C GLY A 9 -1.46 -6.52 22.25
N ASN A 10 -0.37 -7.16 21.83
CA ASN A 10 -0.17 -7.48 20.40
C ASN A 10 -0.59 -8.90 20.02
N SER A 11 -0.49 -9.87 20.94
CA SER A 11 -0.91 -11.26 20.66
C SER A 11 -2.43 -11.42 20.57
N SER A 12 -3.20 -10.55 21.24
CA SER A 12 -4.66 -10.63 21.23
C SER A 12 -5.26 -10.20 19.90
N ALA A 13 -4.72 -9.17 19.25
CA ALA A 13 -5.21 -8.72 17.95
C ALA A 13 -4.87 -9.74 16.84
N GLU A 14 -3.68 -10.35 16.92
CA GLU A 14 -3.24 -11.38 15.98
C GLU A 14 -3.97 -12.72 16.21
N GLU A 15 -4.29 -13.07 17.46
CA GLU A 15 -5.15 -14.21 17.79
C GLU A 15 -6.59 -13.98 17.35
N LEU A 16 -7.14 -12.78 17.55
CA LEU A 16 -8.47 -12.41 17.06
C LEU A 16 -8.52 -12.42 15.53
N LEU A 17 -7.46 -11.99 14.84
CA LEU A 17 -7.33 -12.08 13.38
C LEU A 17 -7.18 -13.54 12.92
N ARG A 18 -6.44 -14.38 13.65
CA ARG A 18 -6.28 -15.81 13.34
C ARG A 18 -7.58 -16.58 13.55
N GLN A 19 -8.26 -16.36 14.67
CA GLN A 19 -9.53 -16.99 15.03
C GLN A 19 -10.65 -16.52 14.11
N ALA A 20 -10.63 -15.26 13.70
CA ALA A 20 -11.48 -14.71 12.65
C ALA A 20 -11.31 -15.32 11.26
N LEU A 21 -10.10 -15.74 10.91
CA LEU A 21 -9.81 -16.41 9.64
C LEU A 21 -10.22 -17.90 9.68
N LEU A 22 -10.60 -18.43 10.84
CA LEU A 22 -10.87 -19.86 11.08
C LEU A 22 -12.35 -20.20 11.28
N ASP A 23 -13.24 -19.22 11.54
CA ASP A 23 -14.67 -19.50 11.76
C ASP A 23 -15.50 -19.37 10.48
N ASP A 24 -15.39 -20.40 9.65
CA ASP A 24 -16.01 -20.58 8.32
C ASP A 24 -17.55 -20.39 8.31
N SER A 25 -18.20 -20.45 9.47
CA SER A 25 -19.65 -20.26 9.61
C SER A 25 -20.10 -18.79 9.62
N SER A 26 -19.17 -17.84 9.78
CA SER A 26 -19.43 -16.42 10.01
C SER A 26 -18.80 -15.49 8.97
N SER A 27 -18.03 -16.04 8.04
CA SER A 27 -17.29 -15.32 7.00
C SER A 27 -17.61 -15.82 5.60
N VAL A 28 -17.53 -14.94 4.61
CA VAL A 28 -17.61 -15.29 3.19
C VAL A 28 -16.50 -14.57 2.43
N ALA A 29 -15.84 -15.28 1.52
CA ALA A 29 -14.81 -14.72 0.66
C ALA A 29 -15.14 -14.92 -0.82
N VAL A 30 -15.01 -13.87 -1.62
CA VAL A 30 -15.14 -13.91 -3.07
C VAL A 30 -13.86 -13.38 -3.70
N SER A 31 -13.32 -14.11 -4.67
CA SER A 31 -12.09 -13.74 -5.36
C SER A 31 -12.35 -13.28 -6.80
N LEU A 32 -11.72 -12.18 -7.19
CA LEU A 32 -11.66 -11.68 -8.56
C LEU A 32 -10.21 -11.73 -9.05
N LYS A 33 -9.96 -12.44 -10.14
CA LYS A 33 -8.65 -12.45 -10.81
C LYS A 33 -8.54 -11.27 -11.78
N VAL A 34 -7.42 -10.57 -11.72
CA VAL A 34 -7.01 -9.52 -12.67
C VAL A 34 -5.70 -9.96 -13.31
N GLY A 35 -5.66 -10.04 -14.64
CA GLY A 35 -4.48 -10.50 -15.39
C GLY A 35 -4.15 -9.58 -16.55
N GLY A 36 -3.01 -9.84 -17.20
CA GLY A 36 -2.52 -9.00 -18.30
C GLY A 36 -1.92 -7.68 -17.83
N LEU A 37 -1.48 -7.63 -16.57
CA LEU A 37 -0.86 -6.46 -15.97
C LEU A 37 0.62 -6.37 -16.41
N PRO A 38 1.11 -5.24 -16.95
CA PRO A 38 2.48 -5.14 -17.45
C PRO A 38 3.56 -5.41 -16.39
N LEU A 39 3.34 -4.95 -15.15
CA LEU A 39 4.29 -5.15 -14.05
C LEU A 39 3.92 -6.36 -13.21
N SER A 40 2.69 -6.37 -12.68
CA SER A 40 2.27 -7.40 -11.73
C SER A 40 2.00 -8.76 -12.39
N GLN A 41 1.83 -8.80 -13.71
CA GLN A 41 1.33 -9.93 -14.53
C GLN A 41 -0.11 -10.33 -14.18
N SER A 42 -0.36 -10.68 -12.92
CA SER A 42 -1.69 -10.90 -12.36
C SER A 42 -1.74 -10.61 -10.87
N VAL A 43 -2.91 -10.21 -10.40
CA VAL A 43 -3.27 -10.10 -8.98
C VAL A 43 -4.63 -10.74 -8.75
N THR A 44 -4.89 -11.12 -7.50
CA THR A 44 -6.20 -11.59 -7.06
C THR A 44 -6.73 -10.62 -6.00
N VAL A 45 -7.90 -10.07 -6.27
CA VAL A 45 -8.69 -9.30 -5.31
C VAL A 45 -9.53 -10.27 -4.50
N ILE A 46 -9.57 -10.09 -3.19
CA ILE A 46 -10.39 -10.89 -2.28
C ILE A 46 -11.30 -9.92 -1.52
N PHE A 47 -12.61 -10.07 -1.72
CA PHE A 47 -13.62 -9.44 -0.89
C PHE A 47 -13.96 -10.40 0.24
N HIS A 48 -13.69 -9.99 1.47
CA HIS A 48 -13.87 -10.80 2.66
C HIS A 48 -14.94 -10.16 3.55
N GLY A 49 -16.13 -10.77 3.59
CA GLY A 49 -17.23 -10.36 4.45
C GLY A 49 -17.20 -11.11 5.76
N ARG A 50 -17.34 -10.38 6.87
CA ARG A 50 -17.37 -10.96 8.21
C ARG A 50 -18.59 -10.44 8.97
N ARG A 51 -19.45 -11.36 9.40
CA ARG A 51 -20.70 -11.02 10.11
C ARG A 51 -20.42 -10.41 11.48
N ASP A 52 -19.40 -10.91 12.17
CA ASP A 52 -19.01 -10.44 13.51
C ASP A 52 -18.38 -9.04 13.49
N LEU A 53 -17.69 -8.68 12.42
CA LEU A 53 -17.18 -7.32 12.21
C LEU A 53 -18.17 -6.37 11.56
N GLY A 54 -19.27 -6.87 10.98
CA GLY A 54 -20.24 -6.06 10.27
C GLY A 54 -19.66 -5.32 9.05
N THR A 55 -18.60 -5.84 8.44
CA THR A 55 -17.87 -5.16 7.36
C THR A 55 -17.42 -6.12 6.27
N LEU A 56 -17.37 -5.60 5.04
CA LEU A 56 -16.66 -6.19 3.91
C LEU A 56 -15.27 -5.56 3.85
N GLN A 57 -14.23 -6.38 3.69
CA GLN A 57 -12.86 -5.90 3.56
C GLN A 57 -12.27 -6.36 2.24
N THR A 58 -11.67 -5.43 1.51
CA THR A 58 -10.96 -5.70 0.27
C THR A 58 -9.48 -5.93 0.53
N TYR A 59 -8.96 -7.02 -0.02
CA TYR A 59 -7.54 -7.37 -0.04
C TYR A 59 -7.06 -7.62 -1.46
N VAL A 60 -5.77 -7.40 -1.70
CA VAL A 60 -5.11 -7.73 -2.96
C VAL A 60 -3.89 -8.57 -2.67
N THR A 61 -3.74 -9.68 -3.38
CA THR A 61 -2.53 -10.53 -3.35
C THR A 61 -1.97 -10.66 -4.76
N ARG A 62 -0.65 -10.81 -4.86
CA ARG A 62 0.00 -11.12 -6.14
C ARG A 62 -0.39 -12.50 -6.65
N GLY A 63 -0.42 -12.62 -7.97
CA GLY A 63 -0.62 -13.86 -8.69
C GLY A 63 -2.09 -14.23 -8.88
N SER A 64 -2.29 -15.35 -9.56
CA SER A 64 -3.61 -15.93 -9.77
C SER A 64 -3.91 -16.95 -8.66
N ARG A 65 -4.78 -16.59 -7.71
CA ARG A 65 -5.28 -17.50 -6.68
C ARG A 65 -6.69 -17.97 -7.08
N GLY A 66 -6.92 -19.28 -7.05
CA GLY A 66 -8.22 -19.87 -7.34
C GLY A 66 -9.10 -19.95 -6.09
N ALA A 67 -10.38 -20.26 -6.30
CA ALA A 67 -11.28 -20.56 -5.19
C ALA A 67 -10.74 -21.72 -4.34
N GLY A 68 -10.82 -21.60 -3.01
CA GLY A 68 -10.31 -22.59 -2.06
C GLY A 68 -8.79 -22.56 -1.85
N ALA A 69 -8.05 -21.66 -2.53
CA ALA A 69 -6.64 -21.47 -2.25
C ALA A 69 -6.44 -20.77 -0.90
N THR A 70 -5.61 -21.33 -0.03
CA THR A 70 -5.15 -20.65 1.19
C THR A 70 -4.16 -19.55 0.81
N VAL A 71 -4.34 -18.37 1.38
CA VAL A 71 -3.43 -17.22 1.24
C VAL A 71 -2.98 -16.85 2.64
N ALA A 72 -1.67 -16.73 2.84
CA ALA A 72 -1.13 -16.36 4.14
C ALA A 72 -1.39 -14.87 4.43
N ALA A 73 -1.49 -14.50 5.71
CA ALA A 73 -1.74 -13.12 6.10
C ALA A 73 -0.66 -12.14 5.57
N ASN A 74 0.59 -12.60 5.51
CA ASN A 74 1.72 -11.85 4.96
C ASN A 74 1.77 -11.83 3.41
N GLU A 75 0.74 -12.32 2.73
CA GLU A 75 0.54 -12.18 1.29
C GLU A 75 -0.64 -11.24 0.96
N LEU A 76 -1.38 -10.80 1.98
CA LEU A 76 -2.60 -9.99 1.82
C LEU A 76 -2.32 -8.50 2.04
N LEU A 77 -2.35 -7.72 0.96
CA LEU A 77 -2.36 -6.26 1.06
C LEU A 77 -3.79 -5.78 1.32
N ARG A 78 -4.03 -5.11 2.46
CA ARG A 78 -5.31 -4.45 2.73
C ARG A 78 -5.46 -3.20 1.86
N VAL A 79 -6.53 -3.13 1.07
CA VAL A 79 -6.87 -1.98 0.22
C VAL A 79 -8.21 -1.41 0.68
N PRO A 80 -8.27 -0.21 1.28
CA PRO A 80 -9.47 0.34 1.94
C PRO A 80 -10.53 0.86 0.94
N CYS A 81 -10.83 0.05 -0.07
CA CYS A 81 -11.82 0.29 -1.10
C CYS A 81 -12.83 -0.86 -1.03
N ASP A 82 -13.72 -0.78 -0.06
CA ASP A 82 -14.57 -1.89 0.34
C ASP A 82 -15.84 -1.95 -0.52
N LEU A 83 -16.28 -3.18 -0.79
CA LEU A 83 -17.54 -3.44 -1.47
C LEU A 83 -18.70 -2.99 -0.58
N ASP A 84 -19.67 -2.29 -1.15
CA ASP A 84 -20.89 -1.87 -0.46
C ASP A 84 -22.12 -2.32 -1.24
N LEU A 85 -22.87 -3.24 -0.65
CA LEU A 85 -24.09 -3.82 -1.24
C LEU A 85 -25.33 -3.44 -0.42
N ALA A 86 -25.24 -2.48 0.50
CA ALA A 86 -26.33 -2.16 1.42
C ALA A 86 -27.58 -1.63 0.71
N ASP A 87 -27.42 -0.98 -0.45
CA ASP A 87 -28.50 -0.42 -1.26
C ASP A 87 -29.17 -1.45 -2.20
N ALA A 88 -28.83 -2.73 -2.11
CA ALA A 88 -29.49 -3.77 -2.90
C ALA A 88 -30.88 -4.11 -2.36
N ASP A 89 -31.93 -3.93 -3.17
CA ASP A 89 -33.29 -4.30 -2.79
C ASP A 89 -33.49 -5.83 -2.75
N ASP A 90 -32.81 -6.54 -3.65
CA ASP A 90 -32.85 -7.99 -3.73
C ASP A 90 -31.50 -8.61 -4.14
N ARG A 91 -31.50 -9.94 -4.29
CA ARG A 91 -30.30 -10.69 -4.68
C ARG A 91 -29.79 -10.32 -6.07
N ALA A 92 -30.68 -10.12 -7.04
CA ALA A 92 -30.27 -9.79 -8.40
C ALA A 92 -29.65 -8.39 -8.47
N ASP A 93 -30.19 -7.46 -7.67
CA ASP A 93 -29.63 -6.12 -7.49
C ASP A 93 -28.26 -6.16 -6.82
N ALA A 94 -28.09 -7.00 -5.78
CA ALA A 94 -26.79 -7.21 -5.13
C ALA A 94 -25.75 -7.79 -6.09
N GLU A 95 -26.14 -8.76 -6.93
CA GLU A 95 -25.27 -9.35 -7.96
C GLU A 95 -24.87 -8.29 -9.01
N ARG A 96 -25.80 -7.41 -9.41
CA ARG A 96 -25.51 -6.30 -10.32
C ARG A 96 -24.52 -5.29 -9.71
N LEU A 97 -24.77 -4.84 -8.48
CA LEU A 97 -23.89 -3.90 -7.76
C LEU A 97 -22.49 -4.49 -7.56
N TYR A 98 -22.40 -5.77 -7.22
CA TYR A 98 -21.13 -6.48 -7.12
C TYR A 98 -20.35 -6.42 -8.44
N ILE A 99 -20.98 -6.75 -9.57
CA ILE A 99 -20.32 -6.74 -10.88
C ILE A 99 -19.82 -5.33 -11.24
N GLU A 100 -20.63 -4.31 -10.98
CA GLU A 100 -20.28 -2.91 -11.24
C GLU A 100 -19.06 -2.47 -10.42
N GLN A 101 -19.11 -2.66 -9.11
CA GLN A 101 -18.05 -2.25 -8.19
C GLN A 101 -16.76 -3.06 -8.38
N ALA A 102 -16.87 -4.38 -8.60
CA ALA A 102 -15.74 -5.24 -8.92
C ALA A 102 -15.08 -4.84 -10.25
N THR A 103 -15.88 -4.41 -11.23
CA THR A 103 -15.39 -3.85 -12.49
C THR A 103 -14.64 -2.53 -12.27
N ALA A 104 -15.19 -1.62 -11.46
CA ALA A 104 -14.54 -0.35 -11.14
C ALA A 104 -13.16 -0.56 -10.46
N LEU A 105 -13.08 -1.50 -9.51
CA LEU A 105 -11.81 -1.84 -8.86
C LEU A 105 -10.83 -2.49 -9.83
N ARG A 106 -11.27 -3.44 -10.66
CA ARG A 106 -10.42 -4.05 -11.69
C ARG A 106 -9.80 -2.99 -12.60
N ASP A 107 -10.61 -2.06 -13.10
CA ASP A 107 -10.15 -1.02 -14.01
C ASP A 107 -9.17 -0.05 -13.31
N ALA A 108 -9.37 0.23 -12.03
CA ALA A 108 -8.42 1.00 -11.22
C ALA A 108 -7.07 0.29 -11.06
N LEU A 109 -7.08 -1.02 -10.76
CA LEU A 109 -5.87 -1.83 -10.63
C LEU A 109 -5.10 -1.91 -11.96
N VAL A 110 -5.81 -2.11 -13.08
CA VAL A 110 -5.19 -2.10 -14.41
C VAL A 110 -4.58 -0.75 -14.73
N GLY A 111 -5.33 0.34 -14.51
CA GLY A 111 -4.82 1.70 -14.76
C GLY A 111 -3.58 2.03 -13.91
N ALA A 112 -3.59 1.66 -12.64
CA ALA A 112 -2.47 1.89 -11.74
C ALA A 112 -1.21 1.09 -12.11
N ASP A 113 -1.35 -0.18 -12.51
CA ASP A 113 -0.21 -0.99 -12.96
C ASP A 113 0.38 -0.48 -14.28
N VAL A 114 -0.48 -0.06 -15.22
CA VAL A 114 -0.06 0.55 -16.49
C VAL A 114 0.68 1.87 -16.26
N VAL A 115 0.13 2.76 -15.43
CA VAL A 115 0.82 4.01 -15.08
C VAL A 115 2.15 3.70 -14.42
N LEU A 116 2.21 2.75 -13.49
CA LEU A 116 3.47 2.38 -12.86
C LEU A 116 4.51 1.85 -13.87
N ASP A 117 4.08 1.13 -14.91
CA ASP A 117 4.99 0.71 -15.99
C ASP A 117 5.53 1.90 -16.79
N VAL A 118 4.67 2.89 -17.10
CA VAL A 118 5.08 4.15 -17.76
C VAL A 118 6.12 4.90 -16.93
N TRP A 119 6.06 4.84 -15.61
CA TRP A 119 7.03 5.48 -14.71
C TRP A 119 8.41 4.81 -14.70
N ARG A 120 8.51 3.55 -15.12
CA ARG A 120 9.73 2.74 -14.96
C ARG A 120 10.95 3.35 -15.67
N GLU A 121 10.78 3.71 -16.93
CA GLU A 121 11.87 4.26 -17.76
C GLU A 121 12.27 5.68 -17.31
N PRO A 122 11.35 6.66 -17.18
CA PRO A 122 11.69 8.00 -16.69
C PRO A 122 12.38 8.00 -15.32
N LEU A 123 11.93 7.14 -14.39
CA LEU A 123 12.54 7.02 -13.07
C LEU A 123 14.00 6.57 -13.17
N GLY A 124 14.29 5.59 -14.04
CA GLY A 124 15.65 5.10 -14.25
C GLY A 124 16.56 6.13 -14.92
N GLU A 125 16.05 6.85 -15.91
CA GLU A 125 16.78 7.92 -16.60
C GLU A 125 17.15 9.07 -15.67
N LEU A 126 16.20 9.56 -14.87
CA LEU A 126 16.39 10.69 -13.97
C LEU A 126 17.32 10.38 -12.79
N LEU A 127 17.23 9.15 -12.25
CA LEU A 127 18.10 8.71 -11.16
C LEU A 127 19.45 8.19 -11.66
N GLY A 128 19.63 8.01 -12.98
CA GLY A 128 20.83 7.42 -13.57
C GLY A 128 21.15 6.02 -13.04
N SER A 129 20.15 5.28 -12.56
CA SER A 129 20.33 3.98 -11.88
C SER A 129 19.27 2.97 -12.31
N ALA A 130 19.56 1.69 -12.05
CA ALA A 130 18.64 0.61 -12.40
C ALA A 130 17.41 0.62 -11.48
N VAL A 131 16.22 0.57 -12.10
CA VAL A 131 14.93 0.41 -11.40
C VAL A 131 14.52 -1.06 -11.41
N THR A 132 14.20 -1.59 -10.24
CA THR A 132 13.65 -2.94 -10.05
C THR A 132 12.17 -2.88 -9.73
N VAL A 133 11.46 -3.99 -9.99
CA VAL A 133 10.06 -4.14 -9.59
C VAL A 133 10.01 -4.98 -8.33
N ASP A 134 9.50 -4.41 -7.25
CA ASP A 134 9.24 -5.11 -6.00
C ASP A 134 7.76 -5.47 -5.90
N HIS A 135 7.50 -6.69 -5.47
CA HIS A 135 6.16 -7.25 -5.30
C HIS A 135 5.81 -7.57 -3.84
N SER A 136 6.65 -7.13 -2.92
CA SER A 136 6.45 -7.32 -1.49
C SER A 136 5.26 -6.50 -1.01
N ILE A 137 4.48 -7.06 -0.06
CA ILE A 137 3.41 -6.31 0.60
C ILE A 137 3.97 -5.29 1.59
N GLU A 138 5.11 -5.61 2.22
CA GLU A 138 5.85 -4.75 3.13
C GLU A 138 6.78 -3.85 2.33
N LEU A 139 6.91 -2.60 2.77
CA LEU A 139 7.83 -1.62 2.23
C LEU A 139 8.84 -1.22 3.31
N SER A 140 10.03 -0.79 2.87
CA SER A 140 11.05 -0.20 3.75
C SER A 140 10.64 1.15 4.34
N VAL A 141 9.59 1.79 3.81
CA VAL A 141 9.07 3.09 4.26
C VAL A 141 7.58 2.99 4.58
N ARG A 142 7.13 3.76 5.58
CA ARG A 142 5.71 3.85 5.93
C ARG A 142 5.04 4.94 5.11
N LEU A 143 4.11 4.55 4.25
CA LEU A 143 3.35 5.49 3.44
C LEU A 143 2.20 6.11 4.24
N PRO A 144 1.88 7.41 4.04
CA PRO A 144 0.73 8.06 4.66
C PRO A 144 -0.60 7.66 4.01
N ALA A 145 -0.57 7.09 2.80
CA ALA A 145 -1.73 6.57 2.09
C ALA A 145 -1.60 5.06 1.87
N HIS A 146 -2.75 4.40 1.70
CA HIS A 146 -2.80 2.95 1.49
C HIS A 146 -2.37 2.59 0.08
N ARG A 147 -1.61 1.51 -0.07
CA ARG A 147 -1.24 1.00 -1.40
C ARG A 147 -2.46 0.42 -2.09
N LEU A 148 -2.54 0.62 -3.40
CA LEU A 148 -3.58 0.01 -4.23
C LEU A 148 -3.18 -1.37 -4.76
N LEU A 149 -1.88 -1.60 -4.96
CA LEU A 149 -1.31 -2.82 -5.52
C LEU A 149 -0.09 -3.29 -4.70
N PRO A 150 0.16 -4.62 -4.59
CA PRO A 150 1.38 -5.16 -4.03
C PRO A 150 2.52 -5.12 -5.05
N THR A 151 2.72 -3.97 -5.70
CA THR A 151 3.79 -3.72 -6.67
C THR A 151 4.33 -2.30 -6.49
N ALA A 152 5.65 -2.15 -6.54
CA ALA A 152 6.37 -0.90 -6.46
C ALA A 152 7.56 -0.92 -7.42
N LEU A 153 7.94 0.24 -7.90
CA LEU A 153 9.26 0.46 -8.49
C LEU A 153 10.23 0.84 -7.38
N VAL A 154 11.44 0.29 -7.42
CA VAL A 154 12.48 0.58 -6.44
C VAL A 154 13.76 0.92 -7.19
N ALA A 155 14.37 2.06 -6.83
CA ALA A 155 15.71 2.43 -7.26
C ALA A 155 16.66 2.22 -6.06
N PRO A 156 17.36 1.06 -5.97
CA PRO A 156 18.05 0.65 -4.76
C PRO A 156 19.18 1.61 -4.37
N GLU A 157 19.90 2.17 -5.35
CA GLU A 157 21.04 3.07 -5.12
C GLU A 157 20.61 4.41 -4.51
N SER A 158 19.43 4.90 -4.87
CA SER A 158 18.86 6.14 -4.32
C SER A 158 17.93 5.88 -3.12
N HIS A 159 17.72 4.61 -2.74
CA HIS A 159 16.74 4.19 -1.73
C HIS A 159 15.33 4.77 -1.94
N MET A 160 14.99 5.05 -3.20
CA MET A 160 13.72 5.63 -3.59
C MET A 160 12.77 4.53 -4.06
N LEU A 161 11.49 4.66 -3.72
CA LEU A 161 10.44 3.82 -4.24
C LEU A 161 9.29 4.65 -4.80
N VAL A 162 8.61 4.06 -5.78
CA VAL A 162 7.39 4.60 -6.38
C VAL A 162 6.30 3.55 -6.36
N THR A 163 5.12 3.84 -5.83
CA THR A 163 4.01 2.88 -5.78
C THR A 163 2.64 3.56 -5.88
N PRO A 164 1.66 2.95 -6.56
CA PRO A 164 0.29 3.45 -6.60
C PRO A 164 -0.38 3.35 -5.23
N VAL A 165 -1.02 4.44 -4.82
CA VAL A 165 -1.75 4.56 -3.56
C VAL A 165 -3.21 4.95 -3.81
N CYS A 166 -4.04 4.74 -2.79
CA CYS A 166 -5.45 5.06 -2.81
C CYS A 166 -5.91 5.64 -1.46
N GLY A 167 -6.92 6.50 -1.52
CA GLY A 167 -7.67 6.94 -0.35
C GLY A 167 -8.73 5.91 0.06
N ALA A 168 -9.08 5.90 1.35
CA ALA A 168 -10.15 5.07 1.87
C ALA A 168 -11.52 5.58 1.36
N ARG A 169 -12.34 4.68 0.80
CA ARG A 169 -13.74 4.95 0.42
C ARG A 169 -14.50 3.65 0.15
N THR A 170 -15.82 3.72 0.02
CA THR A 170 -16.58 2.57 -0.52
C THR A 170 -16.49 2.53 -2.05
N LEU A 171 -16.59 1.34 -2.64
CA LEU A 171 -16.65 1.19 -4.11
C LEU A 171 -17.98 1.67 -4.70
N ALA A 172 -19.05 1.76 -3.91
CA ALA A 172 -20.32 2.34 -4.33
C ALA A 172 -20.18 3.83 -4.73
N GLU A 173 -19.24 4.55 -4.13
CA GLU A 173 -18.95 5.92 -4.53
C GLU A 173 -18.07 6.04 -5.80
N GLY A 174 -17.75 4.92 -6.45
CA GLY A 174 -17.03 4.84 -7.72
C GLY A 174 -15.56 4.42 -7.58
N LYS A 175 -14.74 4.79 -8.59
CA LYS A 175 -13.31 4.43 -8.63
C LYS A 175 -12.58 5.01 -7.40
N PRO A 176 -11.62 4.27 -6.79
CA PRO A 176 -10.83 4.80 -5.69
C PRO A 176 -10.12 6.10 -6.08
N PRO A 177 -9.87 7.04 -5.14
CA PRO A 177 -9.11 8.24 -5.42
C PRO A 177 -7.65 7.79 -5.50
N MET A 178 -7.11 7.74 -6.71
CA MET A 178 -5.80 7.16 -6.97
C MET A 178 -4.72 8.25 -6.99
N GLY A 179 -3.59 7.92 -6.38
CA GLY A 179 -2.36 8.70 -6.46
C GLY A 179 -1.17 7.80 -6.72
N ILE A 180 -0.01 8.42 -6.87
CA ILE A 180 1.28 7.74 -6.93
C ILE A 180 2.21 8.33 -5.89
N ALA A 181 2.72 7.48 -5.01
CA ALA A 181 3.63 7.89 -3.94
C ALA A 181 5.06 7.76 -4.44
N CYS A 182 5.83 8.85 -4.33
CA CYS A 182 7.29 8.83 -4.34
C CYS A 182 7.76 8.88 -2.89
N ALA A 183 8.63 7.95 -2.50
CA ALA A 183 9.06 7.85 -1.12
C ALA A 183 10.54 7.45 -1.01
N GLN A 184 11.21 8.06 -0.06
CA GLN A 184 12.53 7.71 0.47
C GLN A 184 12.41 7.79 1.99
N GLN A 185 13.41 7.31 2.72
CA GLN A 185 13.44 7.45 4.18
C GLN A 185 13.15 8.90 4.59
N ASP A 186 12.12 9.09 5.44
CA ASP A 186 11.66 10.36 6.00
C ASP A 186 11.05 11.39 5.04
N VAL A 187 11.05 11.14 3.72
CA VAL A 187 10.47 12.05 2.71
C VAL A 187 9.49 11.31 1.82
N ILE A 188 8.25 11.79 1.79
CA ILE A 188 7.16 11.16 1.02
C ILE A 188 6.33 12.26 0.36
N ARG A 189 6.04 12.07 -0.94
CA ARG A 189 5.11 12.91 -1.70
C ARG A 189 4.12 12.01 -2.42
N ILE A 190 2.87 12.48 -2.50
CA ILE A 190 1.80 11.81 -3.26
C ILE A 190 1.35 12.77 -4.36
N TYR A 191 1.39 12.30 -5.59
CA TYR A 191 0.95 13.02 -6.78
C TYR A 191 -0.33 12.38 -7.32
N PRO A 192 -1.11 13.11 -8.15
CA PRO A 192 -2.16 12.49 -8.95
C PRO A 192 -1.60 11.31 -9.76
N LEU A 193 -2.35 10.22 -9.88
CA LEU A 193 -1.83 9.01 -10.54
C LEU A 193 -1.36 9.28 -11.98
N ALA A 194 -2.13 10.03 -12.76
CA ALA A 194 -1.84 10.32 -14.17
C ALA A 194 -0.90 11.52 -14.39
N ASP A 195 -0.17 11.94 -13.36
CA ASP A 195 0.76 13.05 -13.45
C ASP A 195 2.03 12.67 -14.24
N ASP A 196 2.75 13.68 -14.74
CA ASP A 196 3.98 13.50 -15.50
C ASP A 196 5.09 12.95 -14.60
N PRO A 197 5.68 11.77 -14.92
CA PRO A 197 6.71 11.15 -14.08
C PRO A 197 7.91 12.05 -13.85
N ALA A 198 8.39 12.73 -14.89
CA ALA A 198 9.61 13.52 -14.81
C ALA A 198 9.45 14.70 -13.86
N ARG A 199 8.38 15.46 -14.02
CA ARG A 199 8.02 16.55 -13.12
C ARG A 199 7.90 16.10 -11.67
N CYS A 200 7.26 14.95 -11.42
CA CYS A 200 7.06 14.46 -10.06
C CYS A 200 8.36 13.99 -9.41
N VAL A 201 9.23 13.30 -10.17
CA VAL A 201 10.54 12.85 -9.67
C VAL A 201 11.45 14.04 -9.39
N GLU A 202 11.51 15.03 -10.27
CA GLU A 202 12.29 16.26 -10.07
C GLU A 202 11.84 17.02 -8.80
N ASP A 203 10.54 17.26 -8.66
CA ASP A 203 9.95 17.89 -7.47
C ASP A 203 10.26 17.10 -6.18
N PHE A 204 10.14 15.77 -6.24
CA PHE A 204 10.46 14.91 -5.11
C PHE A 204 11.94 15.00 -4.72
N LEU A 205 12.86 14.96 -5.70
CA LEU A 205 14.30 15.04 -5.45
C LEU A 205 14.71 16.39 -4.86
N GLU A 206 14.09 17.48 -5.31
CA GLU A 206 14.31 18.80 -4.71
C GLU A 206 13.88 18.82 -3.24
N ALA A 207 12.68 18.31 -2.94
CA ALA A 207 12.19 18.21 -1.56
C ALA A 207 13.06 17.30 -0.68
N ALA A 208 13.55 16.18 -1.23
CA ALA A 208 14.44 15.27 -0.51
C ALA A 208 15.79 15.93 -0.21
N ALA A 209 16.35 16.67 -1.17
CA ALA A 209 17.60 17.41 -0.98
C ALA A 209 17.46 18.54 0.05
N GLU A 210 16.32 19.24 0.08
CA GLU A 210 16.03 20.25 1.11
C GLU A 210 15.92 19.61 2.50
N HIS A 211 15.21 18.49 2.61
CA HIS A 211 15.10 17.75 3.86
C HIS A 211 16.47 17.28 4.38
N ALA A 212 17.30 16.72 3.51
CA ALA A 212 18.64 16.26 3.88
C ALA A 212 19.53 17.39 4.41
N ARG A 213 19.48 18.58 3.77
CA ARG A 213 20.20 19.77 4.24
C ARG A 213 19.72 20.21 5.63
N ALA A 214 18.41 20.30 5.83
CA ALA A 214 17.83 20.68 7.12
C ALA A 214 18.16 19.66 8.23
N LEU A 215 18.23 18.37 7.89
CA LEU A 215 18.62 17.33 8.84
C LEU A 215 20.09 17.45 9.24
N ALA A 216 20.99 17.70 8.28
CA ALA A 216 22.42 17.90 8.55
C ALA A 216 22.65 19.09 9.50
N GLU A 217 22.02 20.24 9.22
CA GLU A 217 22.12 21.42 10.09
C GLU A 217 21.63 21.14 11.53
N ARG A 218 20.56 20.35 11.67
CA ARG A 218 20.05 19.94 12.98
C ARG A 218 21.02 19.01 13.72
N LEU A 219 21.66 18.09 13.02
CA LEU A 219 22.64 17.17 13.61
C LEU A 219 23.88 17.92 14.07
N ASP A 220 24.41 18.83 13.25
CA ASP A 220 25.54 19.70 13.62
C ASP A 220 25.23 20.52 14.87
N HIS A 221 24.01 21.08 14.96
CA HIS A 221 23.57 21.83 16.12
C HIS A 221 23.45 20.95 17.37
N GLN A 222 22.99 19.71 17.23
CA GLN A 222 22.91 18.75 18.33
C GLN A 222 24.29 18.33 18.82
N GLU A 223 25.24 18.08 17.91
CA GLU A 223 26.63 17.75 18.25
C GLU A 223 27.29 18.88 19.04
N ALA A 224 27.20 20.12 18.56
CA ALA A 224 27.72 21.29 19.27
C ALA A 224 27.08 21.49 20.66
N SER A 225 25.78 21.19 20.79
CA SER A 225 25.07 21.26 22.08
C SER A 225 25.60 20.21 23.07
N VAL A 226 25.89 18.99 22.59
CA VAL A 226 26.49 17.92 23.41
C VAL A 226 27.90 18.29 23.85
N GLU A 227 28.74 18.78 22.94
CA GLU A 227 30.09 19.25 23.28
C GLU A 227 30.03 20.34 24.38
N ARG A 228 29.14 21.32 24.21
CA ARG A 228 28.97 22.39 25.20
C ARG A 228 28.50 21.88 26.56
N PHE A 229 27.65 20.86 26.59
CA PHE A 229 27.19 20.24 27.83
C PHE A 229 28.30 19.46 28.54
N LEU A 230 29.16 18.77 27.78
CA LEU A 230 30.34 18.08 28.31
C LEU A 230 31.33 19.07 28.93
N GLU A 231 31.63 20.19 28.24
CA GLU A 231 32.50 21.25 28.77
C GLU A 231 32.00 21.85 30.09
N LEU A 232 30.68 21.93 30.29
CA LEU A 232 30.08 22.44 31.53
C LEU A 232 30.10 21.45 32.69
N SER A 233 30.37 20.17 32.40
CA SER A 233 30.36 19.08 33.38
C SER A 233 31.75 18.70 33.89
N GLU A 234 32.80 19.32 33.35
CA GLU A 234 34.19 19.31 33.85
C GLU A 234 34.46 20.45 34.83
#